data_AF-A0A229SQ83-F1
#
_entry.id   AF-A0A229SQ83-F1
#
_cell.length_a   1.000
_cell.length_b   1.000
_cell.length_c   1.000
_cell.angle_alpha   90.00
_cell.angle_beta   90.00
_cell.angle_gamma   90.00
#
_symmetry.space_group_name_H-M   'P 1'
#
loop_
_entity.id
_entity.type
_entity.pdbx_description
1 polymer ?
#
loop_
_entity_poly.entity_id
_entity_poly.type
_entity_poly.pdbx_seq_one_letter_code
_entity_poly.pdbx_strand_id
1 'polypeptide(L)'
;MYVGRTFVELFRAALNDADARPYPYQERLAAEGLPELLRVPTGAGKTAAGVLPWLWRRLEHPEAAVRVGEARWLVFVLPLRSLVEQTAAVVREWTANAGVAETVGVHVFMGGEDRDDDAWRMDPSRTAVFIGTQDMLLSRLLMRGYGESRAQWPVSFGLLHSGVQFVFDETQLMGPGLPTSAQLQGLREKMHTGAPSRSMWMSATLAPQEVCTPDHREVRGVVELGEQDRVGGLAVRLNAVRRVERVQVPESAAAYPRGVAEVLVARHVPGMRTIAVFNTVERALAVQAALAKLARRGGPEVLLLHSRFRPPERERLMDELK
;
A
#
# COMPACT_ATOMS: atom_id res chain seq x y z
N MET A 1 23.74 27.11 -6.11
CA MET A 1 22.28 27.05 -6.34
C MET A 1 21.95 25.59 -6.53
N TYR A 2 21.34 24.91 -5.55
CA TYR A 2 20.96 23.51 -5.69
C TYR A 2 19.74 23.45 -6.61
N VAL A 3 19.91 22.92 -7.82
CA VAL A 3 18.80 22.71 -8.76
C VAL A 3 18.46 21.22 -8.67
N GLY A 4 17.64 20.86 -7.68
CA GLY A 4 17.02 19.54 -7.63
C GLY A 4 16.05 19.37 -8.80
N ARG A 5 15.66 18.13 -9.09
CA ARG A 5 14.60 17.86 -10.07
C ARG A 5 13.30 18.50 -9.62
N THR A 6 12.46 18.86 -10.57
CA THR A 6 11.03 19.08 -10.31
C THR A 6 10.38 17.78 -9.86
N PHE A 7 9.21 17.86 -9.20
CA PHE A 7 8.47 16.66 -8.81
C PHE A 7 8.14 15.77 -10.01
N VAL A 8 7.77 16.36 -11.15
CA VAL A 8 7.46 15.63 -12.39
C VAL A 8 8.68 14.87 -12.93
N GLU A 9 9.87 15.48 -12.90
CA GLU A 9 11.11 14.83 -13.32
C GLU A 9 11.50 13.68 -12.40
N LEU A 10 11.37 13.86 -11.08
CA LEU A 10 11.60 12.77 -10.12
C LEU A 10 10.57 11.64 -10.32
N PHE A 11 9.31 11.98 -10.58
CA PHE A 11 8.24 11.01 -10.83
C PHE A 11 8.54 10.15 -12.07
N ARG A 12 8.93 10.78 -13.19
CA ARG A 12 9.35 10.08 -14.42
C ARG A 12 10.56 9.19 -14.19
N ALA A 13 11.56 9.70 -13.46
CA ALA A 13 12.75 8.94 -13.13
C ALA A 13 12.40 7.72 -12.27
N ALA A 14 11.61 7.88 -11.21
CA ALA A 14 11.18 6.79 -10.34
C ALA A 14 10.43 5.69 -11.10
N LEU A 15 9.48 6.08 -11.96
CA LEU A 15 8.70 5.13 -12.77
C LEU A 15 9.48 4.57 -13.97
N ASN A 16 10.69 5.07 -14.24
CA ASN A 16 11.48 4.75 -15.43
C ASN A 16 10.67 4.90 -16.73
N ASP A 17 9.88 5.98 -16.81
CA ASP A 17 8.96 6.26 -17.91
C ASP A 17 8.96 7.77 -18.19
N ALA A 18 9.45 8.15 -19.38
CA ALA A 18 9.53 9.55 -19.80
C ALA A 18 8.14 10.17 -20.06
N ASP A 19 7.15 9.35 -20.38
CA ASP A 19 5.79 9.76 -20.67
C ASP A 19 4.89 9.73 -19.41
N ALA A 20 5.36 9.13 -18.32
CA ALA A 20 4.68 9.20 -17.04
C ALA A 20 4.41 10.66 -16.63
N ARG A 21 3.20 10.90 -16.15
CA ARG A 21 2.77 12.18 -15.59
C ARG A 21 2.12 11.90 -14.23
N PRO A 22 2.54 12.59 -13.16
CA PRO A 22 1.78 12.54 -11.92
C PRO A 22 0.37 13.07 -12.20
N TYR A 23 -0.62 12.52 -11.49
CA TYR A 23 -1.96 13.08 -11.52
C TYR A 23 -2.00 14.42 -10.78
N PRO A 24 -2.93 15.35 -11.11
CA PRO A 24 -2.98 16.66 -10.48
C PRO A 24 -3.03 16.60 -8.95
N TYR A 25 -3.74 15.64 -8.35
CA TYR A 25 -3.75 15.45 -6.90
C TYR A 25 -2.39 15.01 -6.33
N GLN A 26 -1.59 14.27 -7.08
CA GLN A 26 -0.23 13.88 -6.68
C GLN A 26 0.72 15.08 -6.71
N GLU A 27 0.55 15.98 -7.68
CA GLU A 27 1.28 17.26 -7.72
C GLU A 27 0.91 18.16 -6.53
N ARG A 28 -0.38 18.24 -6.16
CA ARG A 28 -0.81 18.95 -4.95
C ARG A 28 -0.14 18.40 -3.70
N LEU A 29 -0.06 17.07 -3.55
CA LEU A 29 0.65 16.43 -2.43
C LEU A 29 2.13 16.79 -2.40
N ALA A 30 2.79 16.91 -3.55
CA ALA A 30 4.19 17.33 -3.61
C ALA A 30 4.36 18.79 -3.19
N ALA A 31 3.46 19.67 -3.62
CA ALA A 31 3.50 21.10 -3.29
C ALA A 31 3.16 21.38 -1.81
N GLU A 32 2.09 20.76 -1.30
CA GLU A 32 1.50 21.11 0.00
C GLU A 32 1.96 20.17 1.14
N GLY A 33 2.44 18.98 0.80
CA GLY A 33 2.73 17.90 1.75
C GLY A 33 1.59 16.89 1.84
N LEU A 34 1.82 15.80 2.58
CA LEU A 34 0.82 14.75 2.74
C LEU A 34 -0.29 15.20 3.72
N PRO A 35 -1.58 15.03 3.38
CA PRO A 35 -2.73 15.39 4.23
C PRO A 35 -2.94 14.36 5.33
N GLU A 36 -3.80 14.65 6.30
CA GLU A 36 -4.24 13.62 7.24
C GLU A 36 -5.11 12.57 6.55
N LEU A 37 -5.95 12.95 5.59
CA LEU A 37 -6.81 12.01 4.87
C LEU A 37 -6.74 12.20 3.36
N LEU A 38 -6.38 11.12 2.65
CA LEU A 38 -6.41 11.04 1.19
C LEU A 38 -7.57 10.13 0.77
N ARG A 39 -8.62 10.72 0.18
CA ARG A 39 -9.81 10.01 -0.31
C ARG A 39 -9.78 9.90 -1.83
N VAL A 40 -9.23 8.79 -2.33
CA VAL A 40 -9.15 8.51 -3.77
C VAL A 40 -9.44 7.02 -4.02
N PRO A 41 -10.10 6.68 -5.15
CA PRO A 41 -10.45 5.30 -5.45
C PRO A 41 -9.20 4.43 -5.68
N THR A 42 -9.38 3.11 -5.56
CA THR A 42 -8.37 2.14 -5.98
C THR A 42 -8.01 2.31 -7.45
N GLY A 43 -6.74 2.08 -7.80
CA GLY A 43 -6.24 2.27 -9.17
C GLY A 43 -5.91 3.72 -9.55
N ALA A 44 -6.13 4.69 -8.64
CA ALA A 44 -5.76 6.10 -8.85
C ALA A 44 -4.28 6.40 -8.58
N GLY A 45 -3.45 5.43 -8.20
CA GLY A 45 -2.02 5.65 -7.92
C GLY A 45 -1.71 6.07 -6.49
N LYS A 46 -2.45 5.53 -5.50
CA LYS A 46 -2.26 5.80 -4.06
C LYS A 46 -0.84 5.55 -3.56
N THR A 47 -0.22 4.44 -3.96
CA THR A 47 1.14 4.09 -3.51
C THR A 47 2.16 5.16 -3.91
N ALA A 48 2.13 5.61 -5.17
CA ALA A 48 2.99 6.70 -5.65
C ALA A 48 2.68 8.01 -4.90
N ALA A 49 1.40 8.30 -4.65
CA ALA A 49 0.96 9.47 -3.90
C ALA A 49 1.44 9.48 -2.43
N GLY A 50 1.59 8.30 -1.81
CA GLY A 50 2.08 8.18 -0.43
C GLY A 50 3.60 8.21 -0.29
N VAL A 51 4.37 7.98 -1.37
CA VAL A 51 5.84 7.86 -1.30
C VAL A 51 6.55 8.99 -2.04
N LEU A 52 6.22 9.23 -3.30
CA LEU A 52 7.01 10.11 -4.18
C LEU A 52 6.93 11.60 -3.78
N PRO A 53 5.77 12.15 -3.35
CA PRO A 53 5.72 13.50 -2.80
C PRO A 53 6.66 13.69 -1.60
N TRP A 54 6.63 12.76 -0.63
CA TRP A 54 7.52 12.81 0.53
C TRP A 54 9.00 12.73 0.11
N LEU A 55 9.33 11.80 -0.80
CA LEU A 55 10.70 11.60 -1.28
C LEU A 55 11.26 12.88 -1.92
N TRP A 56 10.48 13.49 -2.81
CA TRP A 56 10.84 14.75 -3.46
C TRP A 56 10.96 15.89 -2.45
N ARG A 57 9.97 16.03 -1.56
CA ARG A 57 9.97 17.09 -0.53
C ARG A 57 11.18 17.01 0.39
N ARG A 58 11.59 15.78 0.75
CA ARG A 58 12.71 15.53 1.66
C ARG A 58 14.07 15.78 1.01
N LEU A 59 14.23 15.42 -0.27
CA LEU A 59 15.54 15.42 -0.92
C LEU A 59 15.76 16.61 -1.86
N GLU A 60 14.74 16.99 -2.63
CA GLU A 60 14.94 17.80 -3.85
C GLU A 60 14.08 19.06 -3.93
N HIS A 61 13.13 19.26 -3.01
CA HIS A 61 12.34 20.50 -2.95
C HIS A 61 13.25 21.73 -3.02
N PRO A 62 12.95 22.78 -3.82
CA PRO A 62 13.83 23.93 -3.99
C PRO A 62 14.13 24.66 -2.67
N GLU A 63 13.12 24.80 -1.82
CA GLU A 63 13.24 25.46 -0.51
C GLU A 63 13.88 24.54 0.55
N ALA A 64 15.00 24.97 1.13
CA ALA A 64 15.70 24.21 2.17
C ALA A 64 14.86 24.03 3.46
N ALA A 65 14.03 25.02 3.80
CA ALA A 65 13.14 24.96 4.96
C ALA A 65 12.14 23.79 4.85
N VAL A 66 11.59 23.55 3.65
CA VAL A 66 10.72 22.40 3.39
C VAL A 66 11.48 21.09 3.56
N ARG A 67 12.68 20.96 2.96
CA ARG A 67 13.49 19.74 3.08
C ARG A 67 13.83 19.39 4.54
N VAL A 68 14.20 20.40 5.32
CA VAL A 68 14.56 20.24 6.74
C VAL A 68 13.34 19.94 7.60
N GLY A 69 12.20 20.57 7.30
CA GLY A 69 10.94 20.38 8.02
C GLY A 69 10.19 19.09 7.66
N GLU A 70 10.50 18.48 6.51
CA GLU A 70 9.91 17.20 6.08
C GLU A 70 10.42 16.05 6.95
N ALA A 71 9.52 15.10 7.25
CA ALA A 71 9.83 13.96 8.11
C ALA A 71 11.03 13.17 7.57
N ARG A 72 11.92 12.74 8.46
CA ARG A 72 13.12 11.97 8.09
C ARG A 72 12.74 10.58 7.57
N TRP A 73 11.69 10.01 8.14
CA TRP A 73 11.25 8.66 7.83
C TRP A 73 9.84 8.66 7.32
N LEU A 74 9.60 7.85 6.28
CA LEU A 74 8.28 7.47 5.83
C LEU A 74 7.99 6.06 6.35
N VAL A 75 6.88 5.87 7.05
CA VAL A 75 6.44 4.56 7.53
C VAL A 75 5.13 4.18 6.87
N PHE A 76 5.20 3.26 5.91
CA PHE A 76 4.08 2.77 5.12
C PHE A 76 3.50 1.50 5.77
N VAL A 77 2.30 1.64 6.33
CA VAL A 77 1.62 0.61 7.11
C VAL A 77 0.53 -0.04 6.26
N LEU A 78 0.59 -1.37 6.17
CA LEU A 78 -0.31 -2.18 5.34
C LEU A 78 -1.00 -3.26 6.16
N PRO A 79 -2.25 -3.64 5.83
CA PRO A 79 -2.98 -4.69 6.55
C PRO A 79 -2.54 -6.11 6.18
N LEU A 80 -1.94 -6.30 5.00
CA LEU A 80 -1.64 -7.64 4.45
C LEU A 80 -0.17 -7.80 4.05
N ARG A 81 0.40 -8.98 4.34
CA ARG A 81 1.77 -9.38 3.98
C ARG A 81 2.10 -9.23 2.50
N SER A 82 1.22 -9.71 1.61
CA SER A 82 1.48 -9.62 0.16
C SER A 82 1.55 -8.18 -0.35
N LEU A 83 0.86 -7.23 0.30
CA LEU A 83 0.94 -5.82 -0.06
C LEU A 83 2.29 -5.22 0.39
N VAL A 84 2.84 -5.68 1.52
CA VAL A 84 4.17 -5.27 2.02
C VAL A 84 5.24 -5.65 1.02
N GLU A 85 5.28 -6.91 0.61
CA GLU A 85 6.26 -7.43 -0.36
C GLU A 85 6.19 -6.66 -1.69
N GLN A 86 4.98 -6.46 -2.23
CA GLN A 86 4.75 -5.70 -3.47
C GLN A 86 5.17 -4.23 -3.34
N THR A 87 4.77 -3.57 -2.25
CA THR A 87 5.10 -2.16 -2.02
C THR A 87 6.60 -1.97 -1.82
N ALA A 88 7.26 -2.87 -1.10
CA ALA A 88 8.71 -2.83 -0.90
C ALA A 88 9.48 -3.03 -2.20
N ALA A 89 9.07 -3.97 -3.05
CA ALA A 89 9.68 -4.15 -4.38
C ALA A 89 9.58 -2.88 -5.22
N VAL A 90 8.37 -2.30 -5.30
CA VAL A 90 8.12 -1.08 -6.10
C VAL A 90 8.87 0.14 -5.54
N VAL A 91 8.91 0.32 -4.22
CA VAL A 91 9.64 1.44 -3.61
C VAL A 91 11.15 1.30 -3.81
N ARG A 92 11.72 0.10 -3.73
CA ARG A 92 13.14 -0.16 -4.04
C ARG A 92 13.45 0.15 -5.51
N GLU A 93 12.57 -0.25 -6.42
CA GLU A 93 12.69 0.09 -7.83
C GLU A 93 12.65 1.61 -8.04
N TRP A 94 11.70 2.31 -7.43
CA TRP A 94 11.61 3.77 -7.52
C TRP A 94 12.84 4.49 -6.98
N THR A 95 13.38 4.08 -5.83
CA THR A 95 14.60 4.69 -5.28
C THR A 95 15.83 4.39 -6.12
N ALA A 96 15.92 3.19 -6.72
CA ALA A 96 17.00 2.84 -7.64
C ALA A 96 16.92 3.65 -8.94
N ASN A 97 15.75 3.68 -9.60
CA ASN A 97 15.56 4.41 -10.86
C ASN A 97 15.72 5.93 -10.67
N ALA A 98 15.30 6.46 -9.52
CA ALA A 98 15.53 7.86 -9.19
C ALA A 98 16.98 8.17 -8.78
N GLY A 99 17.86 7.18 -8.61
CA GLY A 99 19.26 7.37 -8.26
C GLY A 99 19.50 7.75 -6.79
N VAL A 100 18.57 7.38 -5.89
CA VAL A 100 18.59 7.76 -4.46
C VAL A 100 18.66 6.57 -3.51
N ALA A 101 18.83 5.35 -4.02
CA ALA A 101 18.92 4.12 -3.22
C ALA A 101 20.03 4.16 -2.15
N GLU A 102 21.17 4.78 -2.45
CA GLU A 102 22.27 4.96 -1.48
C GLU A 102 21.99 6.01 -0.40
N THR A 103 20.99 6.88 -0.63
CA THR A 103 20.62 7.95 0.31
C THR A 103 19.36 7.64 1.12
N VAL A 104 18.50 6.75 0.63
CA VAL A 104 17.24 6.37 1.26
C VAL A 104 17.20 4.86 1.46
N GLY A 105 17.35 4.44 2.72
CA GLY A 105 17.20 3.02 3.08
C GLY A 105 15.75 2.56 2.92
N VAL A 106 15.53 1.34 2.42
CA VAL A 106 14.19 0.73 2.34
C VAL A 106 14.18 -0.54 3.18
N HIS A 107 13.46 -0.48 4.30
CA HIS A 107 13.41 -1.53 5.32
C HIS A 107 12.03 -2.16 5.40
N VAL A 108 11.96 -3.46 5.60
CA VAL A 108 10.69 -4.19 5.66
C VAL A 108 10.43 -4.69 7.09
N PHE A 109 9.20 -4.48 7.54
CA PHE A 109 8.75 -4.82 8.88
C PHE A 109 7.68 -5.90 8.76
N MET A 110 8.13 -7.14 8.50
CA MET A 110 7.25 -8.28 8.36
C MET A 110 7.76 -9.49 9.16
N GLY A 111 6.83 -10.26 9.72
CA GLY A 111 7.18 -11.45 10.50
C GLY A 111 7.88 -12.51 9.63
N GLY A 112 9.03 -13.00 10.09
CA GLY A 112 9.80 -14.05 9.42
C GLY A 112 10.77 -13.57 8.33
N GLU A 113 11.05 -12.27 8.23
CA GLU A 113 12.17 -11.73 7.44
C GLU A 113 13.48 -11.72 8.23
N ASP A 114 14.60 -11.64 7.51
CA ASP A 114 15.95 -11.63 8.08
C ASP A 114 16.20 -10.40 8.96
N ARG A 115 16.99 -10.59 10.03
CA ARG A 115 17.26 -9.58 11.07
C ARG A 115 18.16 -8.43 10.62
N ASP A 116 18.61 -8.42 9.38
CA ASP A 116 19.38 -7.31 8.79
C ASP A 116 18.56 -6.01 8.77
N ASP A 117 17.23 -6.12 8.82
CA ASP A 117 16.31 -5.00 8.97
C ASP A 117 16.26 -4.37 10.38
N ASP A 118 17.16 -4.73 11.30
CA ASP A 118 17.35 -3.97 12.54
C ASP A 118 18.40 -2.85 12.42
N ALA A 119 19.16 -2.81 11.30
CA ALA A 119 20.26 -1.87 11.06
C ALA A 119 19.85 -0.39 11.10
N TRP A 120 18.59 -0.06 10.80
CA TRP A 120 18.08 1.31 10.86
C TRP A 120 18.19 1.95 12.25
N ARG A 121 18.27 1.13 13.32
CA ARG A 121 18.47 1.65 14.69
C ARG A 121 19.90 2.11 14.95
N MET A 122 20.87 1.62 14.17
CA MET A 122 22.28 1.94 14.37
C MET A 122 22.65 3.32 13.82
N ASP A 123 21.95 3.78 12.79
CA ASP A 123 22.09 5.13 12.25
C ASP A 123 20.72 5.76 12.00
N PRO A 124 20.03 6.21 13.07
CA PRO A 124 18.70 6.77 12.94
C PRO A 124 18.69 8.15 12.26
N SER A 125 19.87 8.67 11.91
CA SER A 125 20.01 9.93 11.18
C SER A 125 19.76 9.77 9.68
N ARG A 126 19.88 8.56 9.13
CA ARG A 126 19.63 8.30 7.70
C ARG A 126 18.16 8.41 7.35
N THR A 127 17.89 8.95 6.17
CA THR A 127 16.55 8.98 5.58
C THR A 127 16.16 7.56 5.17
N ALA A 128 14.91 7.17 5.44
CA ALA A 128 14.46 5.81 5.21
C ALA A 128 12.95 5.72 4.94
N VAL A 129 12.58 4.69 4.18
CA VAL A 129 11.20 4.22 4.02
C VAL A 129 11.07 2.86 4.70
N PHE A 130 10.12 2.77 5.62
CA PHE A 130 9.75 1.54 6.30
C PHE A 130 8.43 1.04 5.75
N ILE A 131 8.36 -0.24 5.40
CA ILE A 131 7.15 -0.82 4.82
C ILE A 131 6.82 -2.07 5.62
N GLY A 132 5.64 -2.14 6.23
CA GLY A 132 5.37 -3.23 7.15
C GLY A 132 3.91 -3.46 7.42
N THR A 133 3.65 -4.59 8.08
CA THR A 133 2.29 -4.91 8.49
C THR A 133 1.87 -4.03 9.66
N GLN A 134 0.56 -3.79 9.77
CA GLN A 134 -0.01 -3.10 10.92
C GLN A 134 0.40 -3.72 12.26
N ASP A 135 0.46 -5.06 12.35
CA ASP A 135 0.85 -5.75 13.57
C ASP A 135 2.31 -5.47 13.94
N MET A 136 3.22 -5.46 12.95
CA MET A 136 4.64 -5.19 13.19
C MET A 136 4.87 -3.73 13.57
N LEU A 137 4.24 -2.79 12.87
CA LEU A 137 4.49 -1.36 13.06
C LEU A 137 3.70 -0.81 14.26
N LEU A 138 2.39 -1.03 14.35
CA LEU A 138 1.57 -0.48 15.44
C LEU A 138 1.97 -1.04 16.81
N SER A 139 2.37 -2.31 16.90
CA SER A 139 2.84 -2.88 18.16
C SER A 139 4.09 -2.16 18.70
N ARG A 140 4.99 -1.71 17.83
CA ARG A 140 6.16 -0.88 18.18
C ARG A 140 5.75 0.51 18.62
N LEU A 141 4.73 1.09 17.98
CA LEU A 141 4.14 2.38 18.41
C LEU A 141 3.43 2.29 19.78
N LEU A 142 3.09 1.08 20.22
CA LEU A 142 2.46 0.80 21.52
C LEU A 142 3.45 0.28 22.57
N MET A 143 4.76 0.41 22.36
CA MET A 143 5.80 -0.03 23.32
C MET A 143 5.76 -1.55 23.59
N ARG A 144 5.32 -2.31 22.58
CA ARG A 144 5.11 -3.77 22.63
C ARG A 144 5.50 -4.42 21.30
N GLY A 145 6.66 -4.04 20.75
CA GLY A 145 7.11 -4.46 19.43
C GLY A 145 6.99 -5.97 19.21
N TYR A 146 6.15 -6.36 18.25
CA TYR A 146 5.94 -7.76 17.88
C TYR A 146 7.22 -8.31 17.21
N GLY A 147 7.66 -9.48 17.66
CA GLY A 147 8.91 -10.09 17.21
C GLY A 147 10.18 -9.41 17.72
N GLU A 148 10.07 -8.48 18.68
CA GLU A 148 11.20 -7.71 19.22
C GLU A 148 11.45 -8.02 20.70
N SER A 149 12.72 -7.98 21.12
CA SER A 149 13.09 -8.17 22.53
C SER A 149 12.60 -7.00 23.39
N ARG A 150 12.25 -7.27 24.66
CA ARG A 150 11.74 -6.24 25.58
C ARG A 150 12.67 -5.04 25.75
N ALA A 151 13.99 -5.28 25.68
CA ALA A 151 15.00 -4.23 25.80
C ALA A 151 14.99 -3.26 24.61
N GLN A 152 14.47 -3.67 23.46
CA GLN A 152 14.40 -2.86 22.24
C GLN A 152 13.08 -2.09 22.11
N TRP A 153 12.03 -2.44 22.86
CA TRP A 153 10.74 -1.74 22.81
C TRP A 153 10.87 -0.22 23.04
N PRO A 154 11.64 0.29 24.04
CA PRO A 154 11.84 1.73 24.21
C PRO A 154 12.52 2.40 23.02
N VAL A 155 13.47 1.70 22.39
CA VAL A 155 14.23 2.22 21.26
C VAL A 155 13.30 2.41 20.06
N SER A 156 12.60 1.34 19.66
CA SER A 156 11.66 1.39 18.54
C SER A 156 10.52 2.37 18.77
N PHE A 157 9.95 2.41 19.99
CA PHE A 157 8.91 3.36 20.34
C PHE A 157 9.39 4.82 20.22
N GLY A 158 10.55 5.14 20.79
CA GLY A 158 11.07 6.51 20.78
C GLY A 158 11.43 6.98 19.36
N LEU A 159 12.09 6.11 18.58
CA LEU A 159 12.51 6.44 17.21
C LEU A 159 11.30 6.61 16.27
N LEU A 160 10.32 5.70 16.32
CA LEU A 160 9.16 5.74 15.41
C LEU A 160 8.16 6.86 15.75
N HIS A 161 8.21 7.48 16.92
CA HIS A 161 7.37 8.63 17.24
C HIS A 161 8.02 9.98 16.93
N SER A 162 9.29 10.04 16.49
CA SER A 162 10.03 11.31 16.37
C SER A 162 10.50 11.60 14.93
N GLY A 163 9.84 12.54 14.26
CA GLY A 163 10.20 12.98 12.91
C GLY A 163 9.76 12.00 11.80
N VAL A 164 8.57 11.41 11.97
CA VAL A 164 8.06 10.32 11.10
C VAL A 164 6.76 10.72 10.40
N GLN A 165 6.68 10.46 9.10
CA GLN A 165 5.45 10.50 8.32
C GLN A 165 4.89 9.09 8.18
N PHE A 166 3.76 8.81 8.81
CA PHE A 166 3.03 7.57 8.63
C PHE A 166 2.11 7.66 7.41
N VAL A 167 2.02 6.56 6.68
CA VAL A 167 1.06 6.37 5.59
C VAL A 167 0.34 5.05 5.84
N PHE A 168 -0.95 5.11 6.15
CA PHE A 168 -1.81 3.96 6.36
C PHE A 168 -2.61 3.70 5.09
N ASP A 169 -2.35 2.59 4.40
CA ASP A 169 -3.11 2.22 3.20
C ASP A 169 -4.08 1.08 3.49
N GLU A 170 -5.11 0.98 2.65
CA GLU A 170 -6.21 0.03 2.79
C GLU A 170 -6.84 0.06 4.18
N THR A 171 -7.11 1.27 4.69
CA THR A 171 -7.64 1.52 6.04
C THR A 171 -8.93 0.77 6.35
N GLN A 172 -9.74 0.47 5.34
CA GLN A 172 -10.94 -0.36 5.47
C GLN A 172 -10.66 -1.81 5.91
N LEU A 173 -9.42 -2.28 5.81
CA LEU A 173 -8.98 -3.62 6.22
C LEU A 173 -8.17 -3.61 7.53
N MET A 174 -7.98 -2.45 8.17
CA MET A 174 -7.13 -2.34 9.36
C MET A 174 -7.82 -2.72 10.68
N GLY A 175 -9.16 -2.82 10.71
CA GLY A 175 -9.90 -3.16 11.92
C GLY A 175 -9.49 -2.26 13.11
N PRO A 176 -8.99 -2.82 14.24
CA PRO A 176 -8.56 -2.02 15.40
C PRO A 176 -7.32 -1.16 15.12
N GLY A 177 -6.55 -1.43 14.06
CA GLY A 177 -5.37 -0.65 13.71
C GLY A 177 -5.69 0.78 13.31
N LEU A 178 -6.85 1.01 12.66
CA LEU A 178 -7.30 2.33 12.23
C LEU A 178 -7.54 3.28 13.42
N PRO A 179 -8.48 3.01 14.35
CA PRO A 179 -8.71 3.89 15.50
C PRO A 179 -7.47 3.99 16.39
N THR A 180 -6.65 2.93 16.49
CA THR A 180 -5.37 2.98 17.23
C THR A 180 -4.41 3.99 16.61
N SER A 181 -4.25 3.98 15.28
CA SER A 181 -3.37 4.91 14.58
C SER A 181 -3.81 6.37 14.71
N ALA A 182 -5.12 6.63 14.64
CA ALA A 182 -5.71 7.95 14.86
C ALA A 182 -5.52 8.44 16.29
N GLN A 183 -5.80 7.58 17.27
CA GLN A 183 -5.56 7.88 18.68
C GLN A 183 -4.09 8.23 18.95
N LEU A 184 -3.15 7.49 18.35
CA LEU A 184 -1.73 7.79 18.46
C LEU A 184 -1.35 9.12 17.80
N GLN A 185 -2.01 9.52 16.71
CA GLN A 185 -1.79 10.84 16.10
C GLN A 185 -2.18 11.96 17.07
N GLY A 186 -3.39 11.90 17.63
CA GLY A 186 -3.85 12.87 18.61
C GLY A 186 -2.95 12.96 19.85
N LEU A 187 -2.49 11.79 20.33
CA LEU A 187 -1.53 11.71 21.44
C LEU A 187 -0.18 12.34 21.11
N ARG A 188 0.37 12.14 19.91
CA ARG A 188 1.63 12.77 19.47
C ARG A 188 1.52 14.30 19.42
N GLU A 189 0.37 14.82 19.01
CA GLU A 189 0.14 16.26 18.94
C GLU A 189 -0.01 16.88 20.33
N LYS A 190 -0.74 16.21 21.21
CA LYS A 190 -1.01 16.65 22.58
C LYS A 190 0.23 16.59 23.47
N MET A 191 1.03 15.53 23.36
CA MET A 191 2.22 15.32 24.21
C MET A 191 3.50 15.88 23.59
N HIS A 192 3.45 16.23 22.31
CA HIS A 192 4.61 16.56 21.49
C HIS A 192 5.60 15.38 21.38
N THR A 193 6.50 15.49 20.41
CA THR A 193 7.51 14.48 20.08
C THR A 193 8.84 15.20 19.80
N GLY A 194 9.96 14.46 19.77
CA GLY A 194 11.29 15.06 19.58
C GLY A 194 11.43 15.81 18.25
N ALA A 195 10.67 15.41 17.22
CA ALA A 195 10.46 16.13 15.98
C ALA A 195 9.04 15.83 15.46
N PRO A 196 8.41 16.75 14.71
CA PRO A 196 7.02 16.58 14.27
C PRO A 196 6.80 15.28 13.52
N SER A 197 5.77 14.54 13.93
CA SER A 197 5.33 13.31 13.30
C SER A 197 3.87 13.44 12.86
N ARG A 198 3.55 12.89 11.69
CA ARG A 198 2.27 13.07 11.02
C ARG A 198 1.74 11.72 10.52
N SER A 199 0.44 11.64 10.31
CA SER A 199 -0.22 10.48 9.71
C SER A 199 -0.96 10.90 8.46
N MET A 200 -0.97 10.04 7.44
CA MET A 200 -1.91 10.10 6.32
C MET A 200 -2.67 8.77 6.26
N TRP A 201 -3.99 8.82 6.32
CA TRP A 201 -4.88 7.70 6.06
C TRP A 201 -5.32 7.73 4.60
N MET A 202 -5.08 6.66 3.86
CA MET A 202 -5.53 6.53 2.48
C MET A 202 -6.75 5.62 2.42
N SER A 203 -7.82 6.10 1.80
CA SER A 203 -9.04 5.32 1.63
C SER A 203 -9.78 5.66 0.34
N ALA A 204 -10.58 4.72 -0.14
CA ALA A 204 -11.52 5.00 -1.22
C ALA A 204 -12.89 5.50 -0.70
N THR A 205 -13.27 5.13 0.52
CA THR A 205 -14.65 5.27 1.01
C THR A 205 -14.77 5.86 2.40
N LEU A 206 -13.71 5.83 3.21
CA LEU A 206 -13.72 6.26 4.60
C LEU A 206 -14.16 7.72 4.71
N ALA A 207 -15.15 7.98 5.57
CA ALA A 207 -15.57 9.33 5.92
C ALA A 207 -14.64 9.91 7.01
N PRO A 208 -14.33 11.22 7.01
CA PRO A 208 -13.42 11.82 7.99
C PRO A 208 -13.74 11.48 9.46
N GLN A 209 -15.01 11.32 9.81
CA GLN A 209 -15.43 10.99 11.17
C GLN A 209 -14.97 9.59 11.64
N GLU A 210 -14.68 8.67 10.72
CA GLU A 210 -14.22 7.31 11.03
C GLU A 210 -12.76 7.25 11.50
N VAL A 211 -11.98 8.32 11.27
CA VAL A 211 -10.63 8.48 11.85
C VAL A 211 -10.64 9.42 13.07
N CYS A 212 -11.81 9.80 13.59
CA CYS A 212 -11.90 10.58 14.82
C CYS A 212 -11.83 9.67 16.06
N THR A 213 -11.12 10.13 17.10
CA THR A 213 -10.99 9.47 18.41
C THR A 213 -10.99 10.53 19.53
N PRO A 214 -11.02 10.14 20.82
CA PRO A 214 -11.04 11.11 21.93
C PRO A 214 -9.89 12.13 21.92
N ASP A 215 -8.69 11.71 21.53
CA ASP A 215 -7.51 12.59 21.40
C ASP A 215 -7.25 13.06 19.95
N HIS A 216 -7.92 12.52 18.94
CA HIS A 216 -7.86 12.96 17.54
C HIS A 216 -9.27 13.35 17.05
N ARG A 217 -9.74 14.53 17.43
CA ARG A 217 -11.16 14.89 17.33
C ARG A 217 -11.60 15.35 15.96
N GLU A 218 -10.68 15.91 15.18
CA GLU A 218 -10.93 16.44 13.85
C GLU A 218 -9.83 15.98 12.90
N VAL A 219 -10.19 15.92 11.62
CA VAL A 219 -9.25 15.60 10.54
C VAL A 219 -8.88 16.89 9.83
N ARG A 220 -7.60 17.23 9.81
CA ARG A 220 -7.06 18.41 9.14
C ARG A 220 -6.41 18.04 7.81
N GLY A 221 -6.88 18.68 6.75
CA GLY A 221 -6.43 18.36 5.41
C GLY A 221 -7.08 17.08 4.91
N VAL A 222 -8.05 17.26 4.03
CA VAL A 222 -8.66 16.17 3.26
C VAL A 222 -8.39 16.47 1.79
N VAL A 223 -7.69 15.56 1.13
CA VAL A 223 -7.48 15.64 -0.32
C VAL A 223 -8.37 14.61 -0.99
N GLU A 224 -9.22 15.11 -1.88
CA GLU A 224 -10.05 14.30 -2.78
C GLU A 224 -9.69 14.61 -4.24
N LEU A 225 -10.24 13.80 -5.16
CA LEU A 225 -10.11 14.08 -6.59
C LEU A 225 -10.90 15.33 -6.97
N GLY A 226 -10.21 16.32 -7.54
CA GLY A 226 -10.79 17.58 -8.03
C GLY A 226 -11.27 17.47 -9.47
N GLU A 227 -11.70 18.59 -10.06
CA GLU A 227 -12.13 18.64 -11.47
C GLU A 227 -10.99 18.30 -12.43
N GLN A 228 -9.79 18.81 -12.17
CA GLN A 228 -8.60 18.55 -13.00
C GLN A 228 -8.21 17.06 -13.01
N ASP A 229 -8.46 16.35 -11.91
CA ASP A 229 -8.21 14.90 -11.79
C ASP A 229 -9.21 14.06 -12.62
N ARG A 230 -10.34 14.65 -13.01
CA ARG A 230 -11.36 14.03 -13.86
C ARG A 230 -11.14 14.31 -15.35
N VAL A 231 -9.98 14.86 -15.70
CA VAL A 231 -9.51 15.06 -17.08
C VAL A 231 -8.21 14.28 -17.29
N GLY A 232 -8.01 13.73 -18.49
CA GLY A 232 -6.77 13.02 -18.85
C GLY A 232 -6.72 11.54 -18.45
N GLY A 233 -5.51 11.03 -18.17
CA GLY A 233 -5.25 9.59 -17.99
C GLY A 233 -6.02 8.94 -16.83
N LEU A 234 -6.22 9.67 -15.73
CA LEU A 234 -7.03 9.19 -14.59
C LEU A 234 -8.51 9.10 -14.96
N ALA A 235 -9.03 10.06 -15.75
CA ALA A 235 -10.42 10.07 -16.19
C ALA A 235 -10.79 8.81 -16.98
N VAL A 236 -9.88 8.30 -17.83
CA VAL A 236 -10.08 7.05 -18.57
C VAL A 236 -10.30 5.88 -17.61
N ARG A 237 -9.52 5.83 -16.52
CA ARG A 237 -9.64 4.79 -15.49
C ARG A 237 -10.90 4.96 -14.65
N LEU A 238 -11.22 6.18 -14.24
CA LEU A 238 -12.41 6.49 -13.43
C LEU A 238 -13.71 6.20 -14.19
N ASN A 239 -13.73 6.45 -15.50
CA ASN A 239 -14.89 6.23 -16.36
C ASN A 239 -14.91 4.83 -17.00
N ALA A 240 -13.94 3.96 -16.66
CA ALA A 240 -13.92 2.60 -17.17
C ALA A 240 -15.17 1.85 -16.69
N VAL A 241 -16.02 1.45 -17.64
CA VAL A 241 -17.30 0.82 -17.33
C VAL A 241 -17.06 -0.59 -16.77
N ARG A 242 -17.38 -0.78 -15.48
CA ARG A 242 -17.44 -2.10 -14.86
C ARG A 242 -18.84 -2.68 -15.01
N ARG A 243 -19.00 -3.69 -15.86
CA ARG A 243 -20.24 -4.46 -15.96
C ARG A 243 -20.36 -5.41 -14.79
N VAL A 244 -21.46 -5.29 -14.03
CA VAL A 244 -21.77 -6.17 -12.90
C VAL A 244 -23.04 -6.93 -13.25
N GLU A 245 -22.96 -8.26 -13.20
CA GLU A 245 -24.07 -9.15 -13.50
C GLU A 245 -24.16 -10.25 -12.43
N ARG A 246 -25.38 -10.56 -11.99
CA ARG A 246 -25.64 -11.71 -11.12
C ARG A 246 -25.87 -12.94 -11.97
N VAL A 247 -25.05 -13.97 -11.78
CA VAL A 247 -25.19 -15.25 -12.46
C VAL A 247 -25.82 -16.27 -11.52
N GLN A 248 -26.75 -17.08 -12.03
CA GLN A 248 -27.31 -18.20 -11.29
C GLN A 248 -26.42 -19.42 -11.44
N VAL A 249 -26.16 -20.10 -10.32
CA VAL A 249 -25.40 -21.36 -10.27
C VAL A 249 -26.17 -22.37 -9.42
N PRO A 250 -25.98 -23.69 -9.63
CA PRO A 250 -26.70 -24.70 -8.87
C PRO A 250 -26.47 -24.55 -7.36
N GLU A 251 -27.53 -24.61 -6.55
CA GLU A 251 -27.43 -24.48 -5.09
C GLU A 251 -26.97 -25.77 -4.41
N SER A 252 -27.22 -26.93 -5.03
CA SER A 252 -26.81 -28.21 -4.47
C SER A 252 -25.28 -28.34 -4.44
N ALA A 253 -24.73 -28.78 -3.32
CA ALA A 253 -23.29 -28.94 -3.13
C ALA A 253 -22.63 -29.85 -4.20
N ALA A 254 -23.36 -30.88 -4.66
CA ALA A 254 -22.87 -31.81 -5.67
C ALA A 254 -22.77 -31.18 -7.08
N ALA A 255 -23.74 -30.35 -7.48
CA ALA A 255 -23.76 -29.74 -8.82
C ALA A 255 -23.03 -28.37 -8.87
N TYR A 256 -22.85 -27.71 -7.73
CA TYR A 256 -22.26 -26.38 -7.65
C TYR A 256 -20.90 -26.26 -8.35
N PRO A 257 -19.90 -27.15 -8.11
CA PRO A 257 -18.59 -26.99 -8.71
C PRO A 257 -18.61 -27.03 -10.24
N ARG A 258 -19.40 -27.94 -10.81
CA ARG A 258 -19.56 -28.07 -12.26
C ARG A 258 -20.29 -26.85 -12.84
N GLY A 259 -21.39 -26.41 -12.22
CA GLY A 259 -22.14 -25.25 -12.71
C GLY A 259 -21.32 -23.96 -12.69
N VAL A 260 -20.50 -23.73 -11.66
CA VAL A 260 -19.57 -22.59 -11.63
C VAL A 260 -18.52 -22.73 -12.74
N ALA A 261 -17.93 -23.91 -12.91
CA ALA A 261 -16.91 -24.13 -13.94
C ALA A 261 -17.47 -23.90 -15.36
N GLU A 262 -18.70 -24.33 -15.64
CA GLU A 262 -19.38 -24.07 -16.91
C GLU A 262 -19.58 -22.56 -17.15
N VAL A 263 -19.99 -21.81 -16.12
CA VAL A 263 -20.09 -20.33 -16.19
C VAL A 263 -18.74 -19.70 -16.49
N LEU A 264 -17.67 -20.14 -15.81
CA LEU A 264 -16.32 -19.59 -16.00
C LEU A 264 -15.82 -19.84 -17.43
N VAL A 265 -15.99 -21.05 -17.96
CA VAL A 265 -15.61 -21.38 -19.35
C VAL A 265 -16.44 -20.57 -20.35
N ALA A 266 -17.76 -20.47 -20.14
CA ALA A 266 -18.63 -19.76 -21.06
C ALA A 266 -18.38 -18.25 -21.10
N ARG A 267 -17.92 -17.66 -19.98
CA ARG A 267 -17.65 -16.21 -19.87
C ARG A 267 -16.18 -15.84 -20.08
N HIS A 268 -15.28 -16.82 -20.14
CA HIS A 268 -13.88 -16.55 -20.41
C HIS A 268 -13.69 -16.00 -21.82
N VAL A 269 -12.90 -14.92 -21.92
CA VAL A 269 -12.55 -14.29 -23.19
C VAL A 269 -11.10 -14.68 -23.51
N PRO A 270 -10.81 -15.32 -24.66
CA PRO A 270 -9.46 -15.69 -25.04
C PRO A 270 -8.49 -14.50 -25.00
N GLY A 271 -7.30 -14.72 -24.42
CA GLY A 271 -6.29 -13.67 -24.24
C GLY A 271 -6.55 -12.73 -23.06
N MET A 272 -7.65 -12.88 -22.32
CA MET A 272 -7.94 -12.13 -21.09
C MET A 272 -7.78 -13.00 -19.85
N ARG A 273 -7.66 -12.35 -18.69
CA ARG A 273 -7.58 -13.03 -17.38
C ARG A 273 -8.97 -13.12 -16.74
N THR A 274 -9.33 -14.30 -16.23
CA THR A 274 -10.53 -14.51 -15.42
C THR A 274 -10.12 -14.87 -14.00
N ILE A 275 -10.63 -14.13 -13.01
CA ILE A 275 -10.37 -14.40 -11.59
C ILE A 275 -11.67 -14.86 -10.93
N ALA A 276 -11.64 -16.03 -10.29
CA ALA A 276 -12.74 -16.59 -9.51
C ALA A 276 -12.32 -16.69 -8.04
N VAL A 277 -13.04 -16.01 -7.15
CA VAL A 277 -12.74 -15.98 -5.71
C VAL A 277 -13.77 -16.81 -4.95
N PHE A 278 -13.30 -17.67 -4.06
CA PHE A 278 -14.13 -18.56 -3.25
C PHE A 278 -13.85 -18.35 -1.77
N ASN A 279 -14.90 -18.46 -0.95
CA ASN A 279 -14.79 -18.27 0.50
C ASN A 279 -14.13 -19.45 1.23
N THR A 280 -13.96 -20.60 0.57
CA THR A 280 -13.31 -21.78 1.17
C THR A 280 -12.35 -22.46 0.19
N VAL A 281 -11.29 -23.03 0.74
CA VAL A 281 -10.28 -23.81 -0.01
C VAL A 281 -10.91 -25.03 -0.68
N GLU A 282 -11.80 -25.73 0.03
CA GLU A 282 -12.52 -26.89 -0.49
C GLU A 282 -13.33 -26.56 -1.75
N ARG A 283 -14.06 -25.44 -1.75
CA ARG A 283 -14.83 -24.99 -2.92
C ARG A 283 -13.92 -24.64 -4.08
N ALA A 284 -12.82 -23.94 -3.82
CA ALA A 284 -11.84 -23.58 -4.85
C ALA A 284 -11.24 -24.84 -5.51
N LEU A 285 -10.86 -25.84 -4.71
CA LEU A 285 -10.35 -27.13 -5.19
C LEU A 285 -11.40 -27.88 -6.03
N ALA A 286 -12.64 -27.96 -5.54
CA ALA A 286 -13.71 -28.67 -6.25
C ALA A 286 -14.03 -28.00 -7.61
N VAL A 287 -14.10 -26.67 -7.65
CA VAL A 287 -14.34 -25.92 -8.89
C VAL A 287 -13.15 -26.05 -9.83
N GLN A 288 -11.91 -25.97 -9.34
CA GLN A 288 -10.72 -26.14 -10.17
C GLN A 288 -10.68 -27.54 -10.81
N ALA A 289 -11.01 -28.58 -10.06
CA ALA A 289 -11.07 -29.94 -10.58
C ALA A 289 -12.16 -30.11 -11.64
N ALA A 290 -13.30 -29.45 -11.48
CA ALA A 290 -14.35 -29.42 -12.49
C ALA A 290 -13.91 -28.62 -13.74
N LEU A 291 -13.26 -27.49 -13.54
CA LEU A 291 -12.75 -26.62 -14.60
C LEU A 291 -11.67 -27.32 -15.43
N ALA A 292 -10.75 -28.04 -14.79
CA ALA A 292 -9.71 -28.82 -15.48
C ALA A 292 -10.28 -29.94 -16.36
N LYS A 293 -11.45 -30.49 -16.03
CA LYS A 293 -12.15 -31.48 -16.87
C LYS A 293 -12.86 -30.84 -18.07
N LEU A 294 -13.31 -29.60 -17.93
CA LEU A 294 -14.04 -28.87 -18.98
C LEU A 294 -13.09 -28.12 -19.93
N ALA A 295 -11.96 -27.63 -19.42
CA ALA A 295 -10.91 -27.03 -20.22
C ALA A 295 -10.31 -28.11 -21.15
N ARG A 296 -10.56 -27.97 -22.45
CA ARG A 296 -10.04 -28.89 -23.48
C ARG A 296 -8.51 -28.81 -23.53
N ARG A 297 -7.85 -29.82 -24.12
CA ARG A 297 -6.45 -29.68 -24.58
C ARG A 297 -6.34 -28.46 -25.49
N GLY A 298 -5.51 -27.47 -25.11
CA GLY A 298 -5.38 -26.18 -25.78
C GLY A 298 -6.29 -25.06 -25.23
N GLY A 299 -7.02 -25.30 -24.14
CA GLY A 299 -7.77 -24.27 -23.41
C GLY A 299 -6.88 -23.36 -22.55
N PRO A 300 -7.47 -22.36 -21.87
CA PRO A 300 -6.72 -21.44 -21.02
C PRO A 300 -6.06 -22.18 -19.86
N GLU A 301 -4.93 -21.67 -19.41
CA GLU A 301 -4.26 -22.16 -18.22
C GLU A 301 -5.13 -21.94 -16.97
N VAL A 302 -5.22 -22.96 -16.12
CA VAL A 302 -6.02 -22.94 -14.91
C VAL A 302 -5.10 -23.00 -13.69
N LEU A 303 -4.92 -21.85 -13.05
CA LEU A 303 -4.13 -21.71 -11.83
C LEU A 303 -5.02 -21.72 -10.60
N LEU A 304 -4.54 -22.33 -9.50
CA LEU A 304 -5.20 -22.33 -8.20
C LEU A 304 -4.28 -21.69 -7.17
N LEU A 305 -4.81 -20.72 -6.43
CA LEU A 305 -4.08 -20.03 -5.37
C LEU A 305 -4.89 -20.01 -4.07
N HIS A 306 -4.27 -20.43 -2.97
CA HIS A 306 -4.86 -20.35 -1.63
C HIS A 306 -3.81 -20.41 -0.51
N SER A 307 -4.20 -20.10 0.72
CA SER A 307 -3.31 -20.01 1.89
C SER A 307 -2.62 -21.31 2.31
N ARG A 308 -3.07 -22.49 1.83
CA ARG A 308 -2.48 -23.79 2.18
C ARG A 308 -1.26 -24.20 1.34
N PHE A 309 -0.85 -23.42 0.34
CA PHE A 309 0.39 -23.67 -0.40
C PHE A 309 1.61 -23.31 0.45
N ARG A 310 2.73 -24.04 0.26
CA ARG A 310 4.00 -23.65 0.88
C ARG A 310 4.50 -22.35 0.23
N PRO A 311 5.28 -21.51 0.93
CA PRO A 311 5.74 -20.23 0.38
C PRO A 311 6.39 -20.34 -1.01
N PRO A 312 7.32 -21.29 -1.27
CA PRO A 312 7.95 -21.39 -2.60
C PRO A 312 6.99 -21.82 -3.71
N GLU A 313 5.96 -22.61 -3.40
CA GLU A 313 4.94 -23.03 -4.37
C GLU A 313 4.03 -21.86 -4.69
N ARG A 314 3.64 -21.10 -3.66
CA ARG A 314 2.79 -19.92 -3.78
C ARG A 314 3.48 -18.83 -4.59
N GLU A 315 4.77 -18.60 -4.37
CA GLU A 315 5.58 -17.62 -5.11
C GLU A 315 5.61 -17.94 -6.61
N ARG A 316 5.90 -19.19 -6.98
CA ARG A 316 5.88 -19.62 -8.40
C ARG A 316 4.52 -19.36 -9.06
N LEU A 317 3.43 -19.74 -8.40
CA LEU A 317 2.07 -19.49 -8.89
C LEU A 317 1.74 -17.99 -9.00
N MET A 318 2.29 -17.17 -8.10
CA MET A 318 2.13 -15.72 -8.16
C MET A 318 2.94 -15.09 -9.29
N ASP A 319 4.09 -15.65 -9.64
CA ASP A 319 4.90 -15.19 -10.76
C ASP A 319 4.27 -15.57 -12.10
N GLU A 320 3.65 -16.74 -12.21
CA GLU A 320 2.82 -17.12 -13.37
C GLU A 320 1.59 -16.19 -13.55
N LEU A 321 1.14 -15.54 -12.48
CA LEU A 321 0.05 -14.56 -12.51
C LEU A 321 0.48 -13.13 -12.85
N LYS A 322 1.76 -12.80 -12.90
CA LYS A 322 2.22 -11.44 -13.25
C LYS A 322 2.17 -11.28 -14.77
#